data_AF-A0A962Z0R5-F1
#
_entry.id   AF-A0A962Z0R5-F1
#
_cell.length_a   1.000
_cell.length_b   1.000
_cell.length_c   1.000
_cell.angle_alpha   90.00
_cell.angle_beta   90.00
_cell.angle_gamma   90.00
#
_symmetry.space_group_name_H-M   'P 1'
#
loop_
_entity.id
_entity.type
_entity.pdbx_description
1 polymer ?
#
loop_
_entity_poly.entity_id
_entity_poly.type
_entity_poly.pdbx_seq_one_letter_code
_entity_poly.pdbx_strand_id
1 'polypeptide(L)'
;MTQRVQSGGLQIAEVLYRFVADRVIPGTGVKNDSFWASLERILVDLGPKNRALLARRDELQRAIDAWHLERSGQPFNKAEYKNFLQEIGYLLPPGEDFQITT
;
A
#
# COMPACT_ATOMS: atom_id res chain seq x y z
N MET A 1 12.66 17.49 -19.03
CA MET A 1 12.20 17.68 -17.64
C MET A 1 10.68 17.82 -17.65
N THR A 2 9.96 17.18 -16.73
CA THR A 2 8.50 17.35 -16.61
C THR A 2 8.21 18.66 -15.89
N GLN A 3 7.47 19.58 -16.53
CA GLN A 3 7.00 20.80 -15.89
C GLN A 3 6.03 20.45 -14.76
N ARG A 4 6.14 21.15 -13.62
CA ARG A 4 5.34 20.88 -12.42
C ARG A 4 4.64 22.14 -11.92
N VAL A 5 3.46 21.95 -11.34
CA VAL A 5 2.65 22.95 -10.64
C VAL A 5 2.71 22.64 -9.15
N GLN A 6 2.96 23.67 -8.34
CA GLN A 6 2.88 23.56 -6.89
C GLN A 6 1.43 23.75 -6.44
N SER A 7 0.90 22.84 -5.62
CA SER A 7 -0.39 22.98 -4.97
C SER A 7 -0.26 22.48 -3.52
N GLY A 8 -0.38 23.39 -2.55
CA GLY A 8 -0.01 23.09 -1.16
C GLY A 8 1.45 22.65 -1.08
N GLY A 9 1.71 21.50 -0.45
CA GLY A 9 3.02 20.83 -0.42
C GLY A 9 3.29 19.90 -1.62
N LEU A 10 2.33 19.67 -2.52
CA LEU A 10 2.49 18.77 -3.66
C LEU A 10 3.17 19.44 -4.86
N GLN A 11 4.07 18.70 -5.50
CA GLN A 11 4.62 19.02 -6.83
C GLN A 11 4.01 18.11 -7.88
N ILE A 12 3.02 18.61 -8.61
CA ILE A 12 2.18 17.82 -9.53
C ILE A 12 2.65 18.07 -10.95
N ALA A 13 2.76 17.02 -11.78
CA ALA A 13 3.05 17.19 -13.20
C ALA A 13 1.97 18.06 -13.85
N GLU A 14 2.34 19.12 -14.57
CA GLU A 14 1.37 20.10 -15.10
C GLU A 14 0.31 19.44 -15.98
N VAL A 15 0.71 18.48 -16.82
CA VAL A 15 -0.21 17.73 -17.68
C VAL A 15 -1.31 17.02 -16.87
N LEU A 16 -0.98 16.48 -15.70
CA LEU A 16 -1.94 15.84 -14.81
C LEU A 16 -2.82 16.88 -14.11
N TYR A 17 -2.21 17.96 -13.62
CA TYR A 17 -2.95 19.03 -12.96
C TYR A 17 -4.04 19.61 -13.87
N ARG A 18 -3.67 19.98 -15.11
CA ARG A 18 -4.59 20.54 -16.10
C ARG A 18 -5.62 19.52 -16.56
N PHE A 19 -5.23 18.27 -16.76
CA PHE A 19 -6.18 17.20 -17.07
C PHE A 19 -7.27 17.08 -16.00
N VAL A 20 -6.89 17.06 -14.72
CA VAL A 20 -7.86 16.98 -13.63
C VAL A 20 -8.76 18.23 -13.60
N ALA A 21 -8.16 19.43 -13.67
CA ALA A 21 -8.89 20.69 -13.61
C ALA A 21 -9.87 20.88 -14.78
N ASP A 22 -9.43 20.56 -16.00
CA ASP A 22 -10.14 20.91 -17.24
C ASP A 22 -11.03 19.78 -17.76
N ARG A 23 -10.77 18.52 -17.39
CA ARG A 23 -11.43 17.34 -17.98
C ARG A 23 -12.10 16.40 -16.98
N VAL A 24 -11.60 16.32 -15.74
CA VAL A 24 -12.12 15.37 -14.74
C VAL A 24 -13.12 16.03 -13.80
N ILE A 25 -12.77 17.20 -13.27
CA ILE A 25 -13.55 17.89 -12.25
C ILE A 25 -14.85 18.54 -12.76
N PRO A 26 -14.93 19.13 -13.98
CA PRO A 26 -16.16 19.77 -14.44
C PRO A 26 -17.37 18.82 -14.39
N GLY A 27 -18.46 19.27 -13.76
CA GLY A 27 -19.69 18.48 -13.59
C GLY A 27 -19.74 17.58 -12.35
N THR A 28 -18.64 17.45 -11.59
CA THR A 28 -18.60 16.60 -10.39
C THR A 28 -19.08 17.29 -9.10
N GLY A 29 -19.17 18.63 -9.11
CA GLY A 29 -19.45 19.42 -7.90
C GLY A 29 -18.25 19.62 -6.97
N VAL A 30 -17.09 19.06 -7.30
CA VAL A 30 -15.83 19.24 -6.54
C VAL A 30 -15.07 20.46 -7.05
N LYS A 31 -14.42 21.21 -6.16
CA LYS A 31 -13.49 22.29 -6.55
C LYS A 31 -12.08 21.73 -6.73
N ASN A 32 -11.37 22.19 -7.76
CA ASN A 32 -9.99 21.75 -8.04
C ASN A 32 -9.05 21.93 -6.82
N ASP A 33 -9.08 23.08 -6.17
CA ASP A 33 -8.20 23.33 -5.02
C ASP A 33 -8.57 22.43 -3.82
N SER A 34 -9.87 22.18 -3.61
CA SER A 34 -10.33 21.26 -2.57
C SER A 34 -9.95 19.80 -2.85
N PHE A 35 -9.93 19.39 -4.12
CA PHE A 35 -9.46 18.06 -4.52
C PHE A 35 -7.98 17.88 -4.18
N TRP A 36 -7.11 18.80 -4.60
CA TRP A 36 -5.67 18.69 -4.37
C TRP A 36 -5.30 18.80 -2.89
N ALA A 37 -5.94 19.70 -2.14
CA ALA A 37 -5.74 19.80 -0.69
C ALA A 37 -6.17 18.51 0.05
N SER A 38 -7.27 17.87 -0.40
CA SER A 38 -7.73 16.61 0.18
C SER A 38 -6.77 15.46 -0.14
N LEU A 39 -6.28 15.40 -1.39
CA LEU A 39 -5.29 14.41 -1.80
C LEU A 39 -3.98 14.58 -1.01
N GLU A 40 -3.51 15.81 -0.81
CA GLU A 40 -2.33 16.09 0.00
C GLU A 40 -2.46 15.50 1.40
N ARG A 41 -3.58 15.79 2.08
CA ARG A 41 -3.85 15.25 3.42
C ARG A 41 -3.86 13.72 3.43
N ILE A 42 -4.53 13.10 2.46
CA ILE A 42 -4.55 11.63 2.32
C ILE A 42 -3.14 11.07 2.15
N LEU A 43 -2.30 11.71 1.33
CA LEU A 43 -0.93 11.26 1.09
C LEU A 43 -0.04 11.44 2.33
N VAL A 44 -0.22 12.52 3.10
CA VAL A 44 0.49 12.73 4.37
C VAL A 44 0.12 11.65 5.38
N ASP A 45 -1.18 11.34 5.52
CA ASP A 45 -1.67 10.40 6.53
C ASP A 45 -1.43 8.93 6.15
N LEU A 46 -1.64 8.58 4.88
CA LEU A 46 -1.64 7.18 4.41
C LEU A 46 -0.36 6.81 3.65
N GLY A 47 0.41 7.77 3.14
CA GLY A 47 1.68 7.51 2.47
C GLY A 47 2.68 6.73 3.33
N PRO A 48 2.94 7.15 4.59
CA PRO A 48 3.79 6.39 5.51
C PRO A 48 3.25 4.98 5.79
N LYS A 49 1.93 4.83 5.98
CA LYS A 49 1.28 3.53 6.22
C LYS A 49 1.44 2.59 5.03
N ASN A 50 1.24 3.09 3.81
CA ASN A 50 1.42 2.30 2.60
C ASN A 50 2.88 1.83 2.44
N ARG A 51 3.86 2.71 2.72
CA ARG A 51 5.29 2.30 2.73
C ARG A 51 5.58 1.23 3.79
N ALA A 52 5.00 1.35 4.99
CA ALA A 52 5.16 0.35 6.04
C ALA A 52 4.57 -1.01 5.65
N LEU A 53 3.42 -1.02 4.96
CA LEU A 53 2.82 -2.25 4.44
C LEU A 53 3.69 -2.92 3.37
N LEU A 54 4.35 -2.14 2.51
CA LEU A 54 5.32 -2.68 1.56
C LEU A 54 6.55 -3.26 2.27
N ALA A 55 7.13 -2.53 3.23
CA ALA A 55 8.24 -3.01 4.03
C ALA A 55 7.88 -4.31 4.78
N ARG A 56 6.63 -4.43 5.26
CA ARG A 56 6.13 -5.65 5.89
C ARG A 56 6.10 -6.84 4.93
N ARG A 57 5.77 -6.62 3.65
CA ARG A 57 5.86 -7.68 2.62
C ARG A 57 7.31 -8.13 2.43
N ASP A 58 8.25 -7.19 2.37
CA ASP A 58 9.68 -7.48 2.20
C ASP A 58 10.27 -8.22 3.41
N GLU A 59 9.82 -7.88 4.63
CA GLU A 59 10.19 -8.61 5.85
C GLU A 59 9.71 -10.07 5.81
N LEU A 60 8.43 -10.28 5.48
CA LEU A 60 7.84 -11.62 5.40
C LEU A 60 8.56 -12.46 4.34
N GLN A 61 8.81 -11.90 3.16
CA GLN A 61 9.51 -12.60 2.10
C GLN A 61 10.94 -12.96 2.50
N ARG A 62 11.69 -12.02 3.09
CA ARG A 62 13.06 -12.30 3.59
C ARG A 62 13.07 -13.40 4.64
N ALA A 63 12.09 -13.44 5.54
CA ALA A 63 11.99 -14.49 6.54
C ALA A 63 11.72 -15.86 5.88
N ILE A 64 10.82 -15.92 4.91
CA ILE A 64 10.52 -17.15 4.15
C ILE A 64 11.75 -17.63 3.37
N ASP A 65 12.45 -16.72 2.69
CA ASP A 65 13.66 -17.05 1.94
C ASP A 65 14.75 -17.61 2.86
N ALA A 66 15.00 -16.95 4.00
CA ALA A 66 15.95 -17.40 5.00
C ALA A 66 15.59 -18.80 5.54
N TRP A 67 14.33 -19.04 5.87
CA TRP A 67 13.85 -20.33 6.38
C TRP A 67 14.17 -21.48 5.41
N HIS A 68 13.96 -21.26 4.11
CA HIS A 68 14.26 -22.25 3.08
C HIS A 68 15.76 -22.43 2.83
N LEU A 69 16.54 -21.35 2.83
CA LEU A 69 17.99 -21.40 2.65
C LEU A 69 18.67 -22.18 3.78
N GLU A 70 18.28 -21.93 5.04
CA GLU A 70 18.83 -22.61 6.23
C GLU A 70 18.50 -24.12 6.26
N ARG A 71 17.42 -24.53 5.59
CA ARG A 71 16.95 -25.92 5.51
C ARG A 71 17.23 -26.57 4.16
N SER A 72 18.12 -25.97 3.36
CA SER A 72 18.47 -26.49 2.03
C SER A 72 18.97 -27.95 2.11
N GLY A 73 18.45 -28.81 1.23
CA GLY A 73 18.79 -30.23 1.19
C GLY A 73 18.06 -31.10 2.22
N GLN A 74 17.31 -30.52 3.16
CA GLN A 74 16.51 -31.27 4.11
C GLN A 74 15.11 -31.59 3.53
N PRO A 75 14.49 -32.72 3.90
CA PRO A 75 13.09 -33.00 3.56
C PRO A 75 12.17 -31.91 4.11
N PHE A 76 11.20 -31.48 3.31
CA PHE A 76 10.26 -30.42 3.72
C PHE A 76 9.27 -30.91 4.78
N ASN A 77 9.30 -30.29 5.97
CA ASN A 77 8.34 -30.55 7.05
C ASN A 77 7.20 -29.51 7.04
N LYS A 78 6.01 -29.96 6.65
CA LYS A 78 4.80 -29.11 6.56
C LYS A 78 4.34 -28.54 7.91
N ALA A 79 4.45 -29.33 8.99
CA ALA A 79 3.98 -28.90 10.31
C ALA A 79 4.89 -27.80 10.86
N GLU A 80 6.21 -27.98 10.73
CA GLU A 80 7.20 -26.96 11.11
C GLU A 80 7.03 -25.68 10.29
N TYR A 81 6.87 -25.81 8.96
CA TYR A 81 6.69 -24.65 8.09
C TYR A 81 5.41 -23.86 8.43
N LYS A 82 4.31 -24.56 8.71
CA LYS A 82 3.06 -23.91 9.14
C LYS A 82 3.25 -23.13 10.44
N ASN A 83 3.91 -23.71 11.43
CA ASN A 83 4.17 -23.05 12.70
C ASN A 83 5.05 -21.80 12.48
N PHE A 84 6.12 -21.92 11.70
CA PHE A 84 6.96 -20.78 11.31
C PHE A 84 6.15 -19.65 10.66
N LEU A 85 5.27 -19.97 9.70
CA LEU A 85 4.43 -18.97 9.05
C LEU A 85 3.46 -18.28 10.02
N GLN A 86 3.00 -18.97 11.05
CA GLN A 86 2.19 -18.37 12.12
C GLN A 86 3.04 -17.46 13.02
N GLU A 87 4.25 -17.90 13.40
CA GLU A 87 5.18 -17.14 14.23
C GLU A 87 5.61 -15.82 13.59
N ILE A 88 5.90 -15.82 12.29
CA ILE A 88 6.24 -14.57 11.57
C ILE A 88 5.01 -13.70 11.28
N GLY A 89 3.80 -14.14 11.64
CA GLY A 89 2.55 -13.42 11.39
C GLY A 89 2.12 -13.40 9.93
N TYR A 90 2.52 -14.40 9.14
CA TYR A 90 2.06 -14.59 7.77
C TYR A 90 0.70 -15.32 7.76
N LEU A 91 0.57 -16.40 8.53
CA LEU A 91 -0.69 -17.09 8.76
C LEU A 91 -1.33 -16.59 10.06
N LEU A 92 -2.41 -15.82 9.92
CA LEU A 92 -3.20 -15.33 11.04
C LEU A 92 -4.35 -16.31 11.37
N PRO A 93 -4.87 -16.30 12.61
CA PRO A 93 -6.08 -17.04 12.93
C PRO A 93 -7.26 -16.53 12.07
N PRO A 94 -8.22 -17.42 11.74
CA PRO A 94 -9.44 -16.98 11.09
C PRO A 94 -10.19 -15.99 11.97
N GLY A 95 -10.82 -14.99 11.34
CA GLY A 95 -11.75 -14.08 12.02
C GLY A 95 -13.08 -14.78 12.34
N GLU A 96 -13.91 -14.09 13.11
CA GLU A 96 -15.28 -14.53 13.40
C GLU A 96 -16.15 -14.54 12.13
N ASP A 97 -17.21 -15.34 12.14
CA ASP A 97 -18.20 -15.35 11.07
C ASP A 97 -18.88 -13.97 10.96
N PHE A 98 -18.99 -13.45 9.74
CA PHE A 98 -19.64 -12.16 9.47
C PHE A 98 -20.39 -12.19 8.13
N GLN A 99 -21.26 -11.19 7.94
CA GLN A 99 -21.92 -10.94 6.65
C GLN A 99 -21.41 -9.64 6.04
N ILE A 100 -21.23 -9.63 4.71
CA ILE A 100 -20.83 -8.44 3.96
C ILE A 100 -21.96 -7.40 3.94
N THR A 101 -21.62 -6.11 4.04
CA THR A 101 -22.60 -5.00 4.15
C THR A 101 -22.39 -3.91 3.11
N THR A 102 -21.92 -4.27 1.90
CA THR A 102 -21.47 -3.35 0.85
C THR A 102 -22.35 -2.11 0.68
#